data_AF-R6SXI6-F1
#
_entry.id   AF-R6SXI6-F1
#
_cell.length_a   1.000
_cell.length_b   1.000
_cell.length_c   1.000
_cell.angle_alpha   90.00
_cell.angle_beta   90.00
_cell.angle_gamma   90.00
#
_symmetry.space_group_name_H-M   'P 1'
#
loop_
_entity.id
_entity.type
_entity.pdbx_description
1 polymer ?
#
loop_
_entity_poly.entity_id
_entity_poly.type
_entity_poly.pdbx_seq_one_letter_code
_entity_poly.pdbx_strand_id
1 'polypeptide(L)' 'MTVKKSGKIKIQQAEKAAPGEALIFALDGEGIIGYEGKEHHIRAGENFHFAKGGKHFVKANGRFKMALLLTLE' A
#
# COMPACT_ATOMS: atom_id res chain seq x y z
N MET A 1 19.77 -22.93 15.77
CA MET A 1 19.24 -23.75 14.66
C MET A 1 18.86 -22.82 13.53
N THR A 2 19.69 -22.77 12.49
CA THR A 2 19.57 -21.84 11.37
C THR A 2 18.58 -22.40 10.34
N VAL A 3 17.62 -21.60 9.89
CA VAL A 3 16.92 -21.83 8.63
C VAL A 3 17.14 -20.62 7.74
N LYS A 4 18.07 -20.76 6.78
CA LYS A 4 18.17 -19.86 5.62
C LYS A 4 16.99 -20.18 4.70
N LYS A 5 16.06 -19.24 4.51
CA LYS A 5 15.14 -19.27 3.36
C LYS A 5 15.65 -18.28 2.32
N SER A 6 15.99 -18.85 1.16
CA SER A 6 16.28 -18.20 -0.10
C SER A 6 15.10 -17.32 -0.56
N GLY A 7 15.42 -16.17 -1.15
CA GLY A 7 14.53 -15.48 -2.09
C GLY A 7 13.61 -14.40 -1.51
N LYS A 8 13.85 -13.17 -1.98
CA LYS A 8 13.05 -11.94 -1.82
C LYS A 8 13.07 -11.35 -0.41
N ILE A 9 13.81 -10.26 -0.25
CA ILE A 9 13.64 -9.30 0.83
C ILE A 9 12.19 -8.81 0.74
N LYS A 10 11.29 -9.40 1.52
CA LYS A 10 10.00 -8.78 1.85
C LYS A 10 10.38 -7.57 2.68
N ILE A 11 10.39 -6.40 2.05
CA ILE A 11 10.41 -5.13 2.76
C ILE A 11 9.11 -5.14 3.58
N GLN A 12 9.19 -5.57 4.84
CA GLN A 12 8.14 -5.34 5.81
C GLN A 12 8.16 -3.84 6.09
N GLN A 13 7.57 -3.04 5.20
CA GLN A 13 7.13 -1.72 5.61
C GLN A 13 6.15 -1.99 6.75
N ALA A 14 6.50 -1.57 7.97
CA ALA A 14 5.65 -1.73 9.12
C ALA A 14 4.26 -1.23 8.75
N GLU A 15 3.28 -2.14 8.73
CA GLU A 15 1.89 -1.80 8.41
C GLU A 15 1.47 -0.68 9.35
N LYS A 16 1.05 0.44 8.78
CA LYS A 16 0.59 1.58 9.55
C LYS A 16 -0.93 1.57 9.55
N ALA A 17 -1.51 1.84 10.70
CA ALA A 17 -2.92 2.15 10.79
C ALA A 17 -3.17 3.52 10.16
N ALA A 18 -4.19 3.66 9.32
CA ALA A 18 -4.58 4.95 8.79
C ALA A 18 -5.09 5.87 9.93
N PRO A 19 -4.63 7.12 10.03
CA PRO A 19 -5.08 8.05 11.08
C PRO A 19 -6.55 8.48 10.88
N GLY A 20 -7.08 8.34 9.68
CA GLY A 20 -8.47 8.59 9.29
C GLY A 20 -8.81 7.88 7.98
N GLU A 21 -9.90 8.26 7.32
CA GLU A 21 -10.27 7.68 6.02
C GLU A 21 -9.33 8.21 4.94
N ALA A 22 -8.79 7.32 4.11
CA ALA A 22 -7.88 7.69 3.03
C ALA A 22 -8.31 7.09 1.70
N LEU A 23 -8.20 7.88 0.63
CA LEU A 23 -8.45 7.46 -0.74
C LEU A 23 -7.21 7.74 -1.59
N ILE A 24 -6.64 6.68 -2.14
CA ILE A 24 -5.52 6.73 -3.09
C ILE A 24 -6.09 6.86 -4.50
N PHE A 25 -5.49 7.75 -5.28
CA PHE A 25 -5.72 7.89 -6.72
C PHE A 25 -4.42 7.56 -7.43
N ALA A 26 -4.38 6.46 -8.18
CA ALA A 26 -3.23 6.15 -9.02
C ALA A 26 -3.29 7.03 -10.28
N LEU A 27 -2.30 7.90 -10.47
CA LEU A 27 -2.28 8.89 -11.56
C LEU A 27 -1.43 8.43 -12.74
N ASP A 28 -0.34 7.70 -12.47
CA ASP A 28 0.60 7.22 -13.50
C ASP A 28 1.35 5.98 -12.96
N GLY A 29 1.63 5.02 -13.83
CA GLY A 29 2.30 3.77 -13.49
C GLY A 29 1.44 2.76 -12.69
N GLU A 30 2.12 1.83 -12.01
CA GLU A 30 1.50 0.77 -11.21
C GLU A 30 2.20 0.52 -9.87
N GLY A 31 1.44 0.03 -8.89
CA GLY A 31 1.89 -0.27 -7.54
C GLY A 31 1.16 -1.45 -6.92
N ILE A 32 1.57 -1.80 -5.70
CA ILE A 32 0.95 -2.78 -4.83
C ILE A 32 0.49 -2.04 -3.57
N ILE A 33 -0.80 -2.14 -3.28
CA ILE A 33 -1.40 -1.77 -2.01
C ILE A 33 -1.45 -3.01 -1.12
N GLY A 34 -0.79 -2.98 0.02
CA GLY A 34 -1.08 -3.91 1.10
C GLY A 34 -2.20 -3.37 1.95
N TYR A 35 -3.24 -4.15 2.19
CA TYR A 35 -4.36 -3.78 3.05
C TYR A 35 -4.91 -5.01 3.78
N GLU A 36 -5.02 -4.93 5.11
CA GLU A 36 -5.54 -6.02 5.96
C GLU A 36 -4.91 -7.39 5.64
N GLY A 37 -3.59 -7.40 5.45
CA GLY A 37 -2.80 -8.61 5.16
C GLY A 37 -2.91 -9.13 3.71
N LYS A 38 -3.60 -8.42 2.81
CA LYS A 38 -3.73 -8.78 1.39
C LYS A 38 -3.06 -7.76 0.48
N GLU A 39 -2.41 -8.26 -0.57
CA GLU A 39 -1.87 -7.43 -1.64
C GLU A 39 -2.91 -7.20 -2.75
N HIS A 40 -3.02 -5.95 -3.18
CA HIS A 40 -3.87 -5.49 -4.28
C HIS A 40 -3.01 -4.74 -5.28
N HIS A 41 -3.08 -5.11 -6.55
CA HIS A 41 -2.43 -4.33 -7.60
C HIS A 41 -3.29 -3.11 -7.90
N ILE A 42 -2.64 -1.96 -8.10
CA ILE A 42 -3.30 -0.71 -8.49
C ILE A 42 -2.57 -0.08 -9.68
N ARG A 43 -3.33 0.46 -10.63
CA ARG A 43 -2.86 1.07 -11.88
C ARG A 43 -3.45 2.45 -12.09
N ALA A 44 -2.81 3.25 -12.94
CA ALA A 44 -3.31 4.57 -13.33
C ALA A 44 -4.81 4.54 -13.70
N GLY A 45 -5.58 5.46 -13.11
CA GLY A 45 -7.03 5.54 -13.24
C GLY A 45 -7.81 4.79 -12.16
N GLU A 46 -7.16 3.94 -11.35
CA GLU A 46 -7.81 3.22 -10.25
C GLU A 46 -7.70 3.96 -8.92
N ASN A 47 -8.64 3.64 -8.03
CA ASN A 47 -8.70 4.17 -6.68
C ASN A 47 -8.67 3.06 -5.65
N PHE A 48 -8.11 3.36 -4.47
CA PHE A 48 -8.14 2.43 -3.34
C PHE A 48 -8.46 3.16 -2.04
N HIS A 49 -9.44 2.64 -1.30
CA HIS A 49 -9.90 3.20 -0.04
C HIS A 49 -9.28 2.45 1.15
N PHE A 50 -8.74 3.20 2.10
CA PHE A 50 -8.35 2.73 3.42
C PHE A 50 -9.32 3.26 4.46
N ALA A 51 -9.92 2.36 5.23
CA ALA A 51 -10.70 2.74 6.40
C ALA A 51 -9.78 3.26 7.52
N LYS A 52 -10.32 4.13 8.38
CA LYS A 52 -9.65 4.58 9.60
C LYS A 52 -9.19 3.38 10.43
N GLY A 53 -7.94 3.40 10.88
CA GLY A 53 -7.32 2.31 11.62
C GLY A 53 -6.87 1.12 10.76
N GLY A 54 -7.26 1.07 9.48
CA GLY A 54 -6.92 -0.02 8.57
C GLY A 54 -5.41 -0.15 8.36
N LYS A 55 -4.90 -1.37 8.48
CA LYS A 55 -3.47 -1.67 8.34
C LYS A 55 -3.10 -1.68 6.87
N HIS A 56 -2.21 -0.77 6.47
CA HIS A 56 -1.86 -0.63 5.07
C HIS A 56 -0.38 -0.32 4.82
N PHE A 57 0.04 -0.59 3.57
CA PHE A 57 1.26 -0.04 2.97
C PHE A 57 1.05 0.20 1.47
N VAL A 58 1.89 1.06 0.89
CA VAL A 58 1.94 1.30 -0.56
C VAL A 58 3.36 1.04 -1.05
N LYS A 59 3.49 0.16 -2.04
CA LYS A 59 4.76 -0.19 -2.67
C LYS A 59 4.69 0.08 -4.17
N ALA A 60 5.62 0.88 -4.69
CA ALA A 60 5.79 1.06 -6.12
C ALA A 60 6.62 -0.10 -6.71
N ASN A 61 6.21 -0.62 -7.88
CA ASN A 61 6.99 -1.59 -8.66
C ASN A 61 7.78 -0.92 -9.81
N GLY A 62 7.89 0.41 -9.78
CA GLY A 62 8.55 1.22 -10.81
C GLY A 62 8.24 2.71 -10.59
N ARG A 63 8.19 3.50 -11.68
CA ARG A 63 7.63 4.85 -11.61
C ARG A 63 6.14 4.76 -11.30
N PHE A 64 5.73 5.33 -10.18
CA PHE A 64 4.34 5.36 -9.73
C PHE A 64 4.05 6.75 -9.18
N LYS A 65 3.01 7.39 -9.69
CA LYS A 65 2.48 8.66 -9.16
C LYS A 65 1.10 8.41 -8.60
N MET A 66 0.84 8.97 -7.42
CA MET A 66 -0.46 8.91 -6.79
C MET A 66 -0.80 10.24 -6.11
N ALA A 67 -2.08 10.52 -6.01
CA ALA A 67 -2.63 11.50 -5.07
C ALA A 67 -3.26 10.77 -3.88
N LEU A 68 -3.24 11.44 -2.73
CA LEU A 68 -3.86 10.98 -1.50
C LEU A 68 -4.87 12.03 -1.04
N LEU A 69 -6.12 11.62 -0.89
CA LEU A 69 -7.10 12.35 -0.10
C LEU A 69 -7.17 11.69 1.28
N LEU A 70 -6.95 12.47 2.33
CA LEU A 70 -7.00 12.00 3.72
C LEU A 70 -7.94 12.90 4.50
N THR A 71 -8.93 12.30 5.17
CA THR A 71 -9.73 13.01 6.18
C THR A 71 -9.14 12.72 7.56
N LEU A 72 -8.97 13.76 8.37
CA LEU A 72 -8.47 13.66 9.74
C LEU A 72 -9.66 13.97 10.66
N GLU A 73 -10.20 12.94 11.30
CA GLU A 73 -11.24 13.05 12.34
C GLU A 73 -10.68 12.64 13.70
#